data_AF-A0A833D226-F1
#
_entry.id   AF-A0A833D226-F1
#
_cell.length_a   1.000
_cell.length_b   1.000
_cell.length_c   1.000
_cell.angle_alpha   90.00
_cell.angle_beta   90.00
_cell.angle_gamma   90.00
#
_symmetry.space_group_name_H-M   'P 1'
#
loop_
_entity.id
_entity.type
_entity.pdbx_description
1 polymer ?
#
loop_
_entity_poly.entity_id
_entity_poly.type
_entity_poly.pdbx_seq_one_letter_code
_entity_poly.pdbx_strand_id
1 'polypeptide(L)'
;MISSALDHAPQKEEPPLNSADSVKTQQVSLIRKELVALTGNHSHAVILNQLLYWTQRVKDFDLLLEEEKNCCSNSHEKHHPQHVWIYKTSNDLIKETMLQVNRSTIRRYTNVLVQKGWVYERQNPSNKWDRTIQYRVNLNKIQEDLLDLGQSLPD
;
A
#
# COMPACT_ATOMS: atom_id res chain seq x y z
N MET A 1 2.60 -23.92 70.12
CA MET A 1 3.29 -24.30 68.87
C MET A 1 2.21 -24.86 67.96
N ILE A 2 1.88 -24.35 66.77
CA ILE A 2 2.65 -23.81 65.65
C ILE A 2 1.69 -22.79 64.96
N SER A 3 1.89 -21.47 65.02
CA SER A 3 2.70 -20.57 64.17
C SER A 3 2.38 -20.56 62.66
N SER A 4 1.83 -19.41 62.24
CA SER A 4 2.06 -18.63 61.01
C SER A 4 1.58 -19.16 59.65
N ALA A 5 0.75 -18.31 59.04
CA ALA A 5 0.44 -18.23 57.63
C ALA A 5 1.70 -18.05 56.76
N LEU A 6 1.63 -18.57 55.52
CA LEU A 6 2.06 -17.84 54.32
C LEU A 6 1.53 -18.56 53.06
N ASP A 7 0.61 -17.88 52.36
CA ASP A 7 0.18 -18.18 51.00
C ASP A 7 1.39 -18.33 50.07
N HIS A 8 1.51 -19.49 49.42
CA HIS A 8 2.40 -19.66 48.26
C HIS A 8 1.59 -19.41 46.99
N ALA A 9 1.55 -18.15 46.56
CA ALA A 9 1.20 -17.82 45.18
C ALA A 9 2.33 -18.31 44.25
N PRO A 10 2.03 -18.96 43.11
CA PRO A 10 3.04 -19.38 42.17
C PRO A 10 3.70 -18.14 41.55
N GLN A 11 5.03 -18.05 41.71
CA GLN A 11 5.88 -17.08 41.03
C GLN A 11 5.67 -17.23 39.52
N LYS A 12 5.16 -16.18 38.86
CA LYS A 12 5.23 -16.07 37.41
C LYS A 12 6.69 -15.88 37.05
N GLU A 13 7.34 -16.89 36.49
CA GLU A 13 8.60 -16.72 35.80
C GLU A 13 8.38 -15.71 34.67
N GLU A 14 8.91 -14.50 34.83
CA GLU A 14 9.00 -13.55 33.73
C GLU A 14 9.96 -14.12 32.67
N PRO A 15 9.58 -14.12 31.38
CA PRO A 15 10.46 -14.62 30.34
C PRO A 15 11.71 -13.71 30.24
N PRO A 16 12.87 -14.26 29.89
CA PRO A 16 14.12 -13.51 29.88
C PRO A 16 14.03 -12.34 28.89
N LEU A 17 14.40 -11.15 29.39
CA LEU A 17 14.54 -9.91 28.64
C LEU A 17 15.66 -10.09 27.59
N ASN A 18 15.31 -10.61 26.41
CA ASN A 18 16.26 -10.75 25.33
C ASN A 18 16.47 -9.39 24.66
N SER A 19 17.52 -8.71 25.11
CA SER A 19 18.10 -7.50 24.52
C SER A 19 18.74 -7.83 23.17
N ALA A 20 17.91 -8.09 22.16
CA ALA A 20 18.31 -7.92 20.78
C ALA A 20 17.98 -6.47 20.42
N ASP A 21 19.00 -5.61 20.40
CA ASP A 21 18.90 -4.31 19.75
C ASP A 21 18.33 -4.53 18.35
N SER A 22 17.04 -4.21 18.18
CA SER A 22 16.37 -4.34 16.91
C SER A 22 17.07 -3.37 15.98
N VAL A 23 17.89 -3.87 15.06
CA VAL A 23 18.42 -3.06 13.98
C VAL A 23 17.21 -2.44 13.28
N LYS A 24 16.95 -1.16 13.54
CA LYS A 24 15.87 -0.43 12.89
C LYS A 24 16.20 -0.47 11.40
N THR A 25 15.42 -1.22 10.64
CA THR A 25 15.51 -1.20 9.18
C THR A 25 15.39 0.25 8.74
N GLN A 26 16.37 0.72 7.95
CA GLN A 26 16.33 2.07 7.44
C GLN A 26 15.07 2.24 6.59
N GLN A 27 14.22 3.16 7.01
CA GLN A 27 13.04 3.53 6.23
C GLN A 27 13.46 4.52 5.15
N VAL A 28 13.20 4.18 3.90
CA VAL A 28 13.54 5.01 2.74
C VAL A 28 12.29 5.25 1.90
N SER A 29 12.20 6.44 1.30
CA SER A 29 11.19 6.76 0.29
C SER A 29 11.88 6.90 -1.06
N LEU A 30 11.46 6.08 -2.02
CA LEU A 30 12.06 6.04 -3.35
C LEU A 30 11.27 6.95 -4.29
N ILE A 31 12.02 7.82 -4.98
CA ILE A 31 11.49 8.65 -6.05
C ILE A 31 12.12 8.16 -7.36
N ARG A 32 11.26 7.74 -8.28
CA ARG A 32 11.63 7.16 -9.57
C ARG A 32 11.41 8.20 -10.67
N LYS A 33 12.43 8.45 -11.50
CA LYS A 33 12.42 9.54 -12.50
C LYS A 33 11.24 9.40 -13.46
N GLU A 34 10.96 8.18 -13.85
CA GLU A 34 9.91 7.80 -14.77
C GLU A 34 8.52 8.07 -14.19
N LEU A 35 8.32 7.78 -12.90
CA LEU A 35 7.08 8.10 -12.21
C LEU A 35 6.93 9.62 -11.99
N VAL A 36 8.03 10.35 -11.84
CA VAL A 36 8.00 11.82 -11.80
C VAL A 36 7.62 12.39 -13.16
N ALA A 37 8.17 11.86 -14.25
CA ALA A 37 7.81 12.26 -15.60
C ALA A 37 6.33 11.99 -15.91
N LEU A 38 5.84 10.81 -15.50
CA LEU A 38 4.44 10.42 -15.64
C LEU A 38 3.50 11.33 -14.84
N THR A 39 3.81 11.56 -13.56
CA THR A 39 2.91 12.26 -12.64
C THR A 39 3.05 13.78 -12.68
N GLY A 40 4.16 14.29 -13.23
CA GLY A 40 4.54 15.71 -13.18
C GLY A 40 4.82 16.24 -11.77
N ASN A 41 4.86 15.39 -10.74
CA ASN A 41 5.00 15.80 -9.34
C ASN A 41 5.65 14.70 -8.49
N HIS A 42 6.72 15.05 -7.78
CA HIS A 42 7.47 14.07 -6.97
C HIS A 42 6.63 13.43 -5.84
N SER A 43 5.71 14.16 -5.21
CA SER A 43 4.87 13.61 -4.15
C SER A 43 3.83 12.61 -4.68
N HIS A 44 3.25 12.89 -5.85
CA HIS A 44 2.39 11.91 -6.55
C HIS A 44 3.20 10.66 -6.94
N ALA A 45 4.39 10.84 -7.49
CA ALA A 45 5.29 9.75 -7.86
C ALA A 45 5.66 8.85 -6.67
N VAL A 46 5.97 9.43 -5.50
CA VAL A 46 6.31 8.65 -4.29
C VAL A 46 5.11 7.80 -3.84
N ILE A 47 3.91 8.37 -3.82
CA ILE A 47 2.70 7.62 -3.42
C ILE A 47 2.40 6.52 -4.43
N LEU A 48 2.50 6.80 -5.73
CA LEU A 48 2.31 5.80 -6.77
C LEU A 48 3.33 4.66 -6.64
N ASN A 49 4.60 4.99 -6.42
CA ASN A 49 5.66 4.02 -6.16
C ASN A 49 5.36 3.14 -4.93
N GLN A 50 4.85 3.76 -3.85
CA GLN A 50 4.49 3.02 -2.65
C GLN A 50 3.33 2.04 -2.89
N LEU A 51 2.32 2.44 -3.69
CA LEU A 51 1.23 1.54 -4.06
C LEU A 51 1.70 0.41 -4.99
N LEU A 52 2.62 0.68 -5.92
CA LEU A 52 3.26 -0.34 -6.77
C LEU A 52 4.01 -1.37 -5.91
N TYR A 53 4.81 -0.92 -4.94
CA TYR A 53 5.52 -1.78 -4.00
C TYR A 53 4.60 -2.78 -3.29
N TRP A 54 3.44 -2.31 -2.83
CA TRP A 54 2.43 -3.15 -2.18
C TRP A 54 1.74 -4.07 -3.16
N THR A 55 1.45 -3.61 -4.37
CA THR A 55 0.81 -4.41 -5.44
C THR A 55 1.61 -5.70 -5.69
N GLN A 56 2.93 -5.58 -5.84
CA GLN A 56 3.85 -6.71 -6.05
C GLN A 56 3.94 -7.69 -4.85
N ARG A 57 3.45 -7.29 -3.67
CA ARG A 57 3.60 -8.03 -2.40
C ARG A 57 2.29 -8.60 -1.86
N VAL A 58 1.17 -8.34 -2.53
CA VAL A 58 -0.09 -9.02 -2.22
C VAL A 58 0.00 -10.46 -2.73
N LYS A 59 -0.52 -11.41 -1.96
CA LYS A 59 -0.47 -12.85 -2.29
C LYS A 59 -1.06 -13.20 -3.65
N ASP A 60 -2.04 -12.41 -4.08
CA ASP A 60 -2.84 -12.66 -5.28
C ASP A 60 -2.33 -11.87 -6.50
N PHE A 61 -1.05 -11.48 -6.52
CA PHE A 61 -0.45 -10.71 -7.62
C PHE A 61 -0.58 -11.43 -8.97
N ASP A 62 -0.48 -12.76 -9.00
CA ASP A 62 -0.65 -13.54 -10.24
C ASP A 62 -2.05 -13.37 -10.85
N LEU A 63 -3.09 -13.25 -10.01
CA LEU A 63 -4.46 -13.01 -10.45
C LEU A 63 -4.64 -11.62 -11.09
N LEU A 64 -3.86 -10.61 -10.64
CA LEU A 64 -3.85 -9.31 -11.29
C LEU A 64 -3.31 -9.41 -12.73
N LEU A 65 -2.21 -10.14 -12.93
CA LEU A 65 -1.61 -10.31 -14.25
C LEU A 65 -2.56 -11.03 -15.22
N GLU A 66 -3.31 -12.03 -14.73
CA GLU A 66 -4.33 -12.71 -15.53
C GLU A 66 -5.49 -11.77 -15.90
N GLU A 67 -6.01 -11.00 -14.93
CA GLU A 67 -7.06 -10.02 -15.18
C GLU A 67 -6.65 -8.98 -16.23
N GLU A 68 -5.45 -8.43 -16.12
CA GLU A 68 -4.94 -7.41 -17.02
C GLU A 68 -4.68 -7.93 -18.44
N LYS A 69 -4.26 -9.20 -18.58
CA LYS A 69 -4.16 -9.87 -19.89
C LYS A 69 -5.53 -10.09 -20.53
N ASN A 70 -6.51 -10.52 -19.74
CA ASN A 70 -7.85 -10.85 -20.22
C ASN A 70 -8.69 -9.60 -20.57
N CYS A 71 -8.38 -8.43 -20.00
CA CYS A 71 -9.04 -7.18 -20.37
C CYS A 71 -8.68 -6.71 -21.80
N CYS A 72 -7.52 -7.11 -22.34
CA CYS A 72 -7.12 -6.75 -23.71
C CYS A 72 -7.82 -7.57 -24.80
N SER A 73 -8.38 -8.74 -24.48
CA SER A 73 -8.92 -9.69 -25.48
C SER A 73 -10.43 -9.62 -25.70
N ASN A 74 -11.21 -9.05 -24.77
CA ASN A 74 -12.67 -9.00 -24.87
C ASN A 74 -13.19 -7.56 -24.99
N SER A 75 -13.51 -7.17 -26.22
CA SER A 75 -14.12 -5.88 -26.55
C SER A 75 -15.51 -5.73 -25.90
N HIS A 76 -15.71 -4.59 -25.22
CA HIS A 76 -16.97 -3.95 -24.80
C HIS A 76 -17.47 -4.10 -23.35
N GLU A 77 -16.95 -5.02 -22.53
CA GLU A 77 -17.32 -5.06 -21.10
C GLU A 77 -16.23 -4.43 -20.21
N LYS A 78 -16.61 -3.39 -19.46
CA LYS A 78 -15.75 -2.80 -18.42
C LYS A 78 -15.66 -3.79 -17.26
N HIS A 79 -14.67 -4.67 -17.29
CA HIS A 79 -14.36 -5.53 -16.16
C HIS A 79 -13.97 -4.67 -14.96
N HIS A 80 -14.75 -4.79 -13.89
CA HIS A 80 -14.41 -4.14 -12.63
C HIS A 80 -13.24 -4.89 -11.99
N PRO A 81 -12.22 -4.17 -11.47
CA PRO A 81 -11.07 -4.80 -10.88
C PRO A 81 -11.44 -5.64 -9.64
N GLN A 82 -11.22 -6.96 -9.66
CA GLN A 82 -11.66 -7.86 -8.57
C GLN A 82 -10.55 -8.16 -7.56
N HIS A 83 -9.34 -8.44 -8.05
CA HIS A 83 -8.21 -8.86 -7.21
C HIS A 83 -7.25 -7.72 -6.83
N VAL A 84 -6.35 -8.00 -5.87
CA VAL A 84 -5.22 -7.14 -5.46
C VAL A 84 -5.62 -5.74 -4.96
N TRP A 85 -6.51 -5.72 -3.96
CA TRP A 85 -6.88 -4.49 -3.26
C TRP A 85 -6.03 -4.28 -2.01
N ILE A 86 -5.34 -3.14 -1.95
CA ILE A 86 -4.40 -2.75 -0.91
C ILE A 86 -5.11 -1.85 0.11
N TYR A 87 -5.16 -2.27 1.36
CA TYR A 87 -5.74 -1.50 2.45
C TYR A 87 -4.72 -0.50 2.98
N LYS A 88 -4.98 0.81 2.82
CA LYS A 88 -4.13 1.86 3.39
C LYS A 88 -4.93 3.05 3.87
N THR A 89 -4.68 3.46 5.11
CA THR A 89 -5.16 4.75 5.61
C THR A 89 -4.25 5.88 5.12
N SER A 90 -4.74 7.12 5.18
CA SER A 90 -3.89 8.28 4.90
C SER A 90 -2.68 8.35 5.84
N ASN A 91 -2.82 7.91 7.10
CA ASN A 91 -1.72 7.92 8.06
C ASN A 91 -0.64 6.89 7.71
N ASP A 92 -1.04 5.72 7.23
CA ASP A 92 -0.09 4.70 6.75
C ASP A 92 0.73 5.25 5.59
N LEU A 93 0.05 5.88 4.61
CA LEU A 93 0.74 6.50 3.48
C LEU A 93 1.67 7.63 3.91
N ILE A 94 1.27 8.52 4.83
CA ILE A 94 2.16 9.58 5.37
C ILE A 94 3.41 8.95 5.97
N LYS A 95 3.23 7.92 6.80
CA LYS A 95 4.33 7.25 7.49
C LYS A 95 5.25 6.58 6.48
N GLU A 96 4.72 5.78 5.56
CA GLU A 96 5.48 4.97 4.62
C GLU A 96 6.23 5.81 3.57
N THR A 97 5.57 6.87 3.05
CA THR A 97 6.13 7.74 2.00
C THR A 97 6.98 8.89 2.54
N MET A 98 7.03 9.06 3.86
CA MET A 98 7.79 10.11 4.56
C MET A 98 7.53 11.54 4.04
N LEU A 99 6.40 11.79 3.36
CA LEU A 99 6.08 13.10 2.76
C LEU A 99 5.77 14.18 3.79
N GLN A 100 5.53 13.82 5.06
CA GLN A 100 5.23 14.74 6.17
C GLN A 100 4.11 15.75 5.89
N VAL A 101 3.14 15.36 5.06
CA VAL A 101 1.95 16.17 4.76
C VAL A 101 0.76 15.73 5.61
N ASN A 102 -0.26 16.58 5.70
CA ASN A 102 -1.48 16.23 6.41
C ASN A 102 -2.36 15.24 5.61
N ARG A 103 -3.35 14.64 6.29
CA ARG A 103 -4.25 13.64 5.72
C ARG A 103 -5.05 14.16 4.52
N SER A 104 -5.47 15.42 4.54
CA SER A 104 -6.22 16.04 3.43
C SER A 104 -5.35 16.18 2.17
N THR A 105 -4.06 16.47 2.34
CA THR A 105 -3.10 16.52 1.23
C THR A 105 -2.84 15.14 0.64
N ILE A 106 -2.69 14.08 1.46
CA ILE A 106 -2.63 12.71 0.94
C ILE A 106 -3.87 12.36 0.13
N ARG A 107 -5.07 12.69 0.64
CA ARG A 107 -6.31 12.42 -0.07
C ARG A 107 -6.36 13.15 -1.41
N ARG A 108 -5.87 14.40 -1.47
CA ARG A 108 -5.75 15.14 -2.74
C ARG A 108 -4.79 14.44 -3.69
N TYR A 109 -3.63 13.99 -3.20
CA TYR A 109 -2.64 13.28 -4.01
C TYR A 109 -3.17 11.95 -4.56
N THR A 110 -3.82 11.12 -3.73
CA THR A 110 -4.42 9.87 -4.21
C THR A 110 -5.57 10.10 -5.18
N ASN A 111 -6.41 11.13 -4.97
CA ASN A 111 -7.45 11.51 -5.91
C ASN A 111 -6.90 11.87 -7.29
N VAL A 112 -5.73 12.52 -7.38
CA VAL A 112 -5.09 12.81 -8.67
C VAL A 112 -4.72 11.51 -9.39
N LEU A 113 -4.13 10.54 -8.68
CA LEU A 113 -3.80 9.24 -9.26
C LEU A 113 -5.05 8.49 -9.75
N VAL A 114 -6.16 8.61 -9.02
CA VAL A 114 -7.45 8.02 -9.39
C VAL A 114 -8.05 8.70 -10.62
N GLN A 115 -8.05 10.04 -10.66
CA GLN A 115 -8.55 10.80 -11.81
C GLN A 115 -7.76 10.54 -13.09
N LYS A 116 -6.46 10.24 -12.98
CA LYS A 116 -5.61 9.85 -14.10
C LYS A 116 -5.79 8.39 -14.54
N GLY A 117 -6.51 7.58 -13.76
CA GLY A 117 -6.76 6.17 -14.08
C GLY A 117 -5.60 5.22 -13.72
N TRP A 118 -4.55 5.72 -13.07
CA TRP A 118 -3.42 4.90 -12.61
C TRP A 118 -3.76 4.06 -11.38
N VAL A 119 -4.74 4.50 -10.60
CA VAL A 119 -5.18 3.84 -9.37
C VAL A 119 -6.70 3.78 -9.34
N TYR A 120 -7.26 2.63 -8.98
CA TYR A 120 -8.65 2.48 -8.57
C TYR A 120 -8.77 2.63 -7.07
N GLU A 121 -9.89 3.19 -6.61
CA GLU A 121 -10.22 3.26 -5.18
C GLU A 121 -11.60 2.70 -4.88
N ARG A 122 -11.76 2.12 -3.68
CA ARG A 122 -13.06 1.76 -3.14
C ARG A 122 -13.08 1.88 -1.62
N GLN A 123 -14.28 2.00 -1.06
CA GLN A 123 -14.49 1.84 0.38
C GLN A 123 -14.48 0.35 0.75
N ASN A 124 -14.25 0.05 2.04
CA ASN A 124 -14.31 -1.32 2.52
C ASN A 124 -15.71 -1.93 2.23
N PRO A 125 -15.80 -2.96 1.35
CA PRO A 125 -17.09 -3.54 0.98
C PRO A 125 -17.73 -4.33 2.12
N SER A 126 -16.92 -4.85 3.05
CA SER A 126 -17.36 -5.73 4.13
C SER A 126 -17.79 -4.95 5.38
N ASN A 127 -17.25 -3.75 5.61
CA ASN A 127 -17.59 -2.94 6.78
C ASN A 127 -17.78 -1.47 6.41
N LYS A 128 -19.04 -1.01 6.37
CA LYS A 128 -19.42 0.37 6.02
C LYS A 128 -18.97 1.43 7.04
N TRP A 129 -18.68 1.02 8.28
CA TRP A 129 -18.20 1.92 9.33
C TRP A 129 -16.68 2.11 9.28
N ASP A 130 -15.99 1.19 8.63
CA ASP A 130 -14.57 1.31 8.36
C ASP A 130 -14.34 2.25 7.17
N ARG A 131 -13.81 3.44 7.47
CA ARG A 131 -13.49 4.47 6.47
C ARG A 131 -12.15 4.23 5.79
N THR A 132 -11.53 3.06 6.00
CA THR A 132 -10.30 2.68 5.30
C THR A 132 -10.58 2.51 3.82
N ILE A 133 -9.76 3.17 3.01
CA ILE A 133 -9.83 3.10 1.56
C ILE A 133 -8.95 1.94 1.10
N GLN A 134 -9.45 1.22 0.10
CA GLN A 134 -8.67 0.25 -0.63
C GLN A 134 -8.25 0.83 -1.96
N TYR A 135 -6.99 0.60 -2.33
CA TYR A 135 -6.41 1.03 -3.59
C TYR A 135 -6.01 -0.17 -4.43
N ARG A 136 -6.15 -0.06 -5.74
CA ARG A 136 -5.59 -1.03 -6.69
C ARG A 136 -4.88 -0.28 -7.81
N VAL A 137 -3.66 -0.66 -8.12
CA VAL A 137 -2.90 -0.05 -9.22
C VAL A 137 -3.37 -0.63 -10.55
N ASN A 138 -3.47 0.20 -11.58
CA ASN A 138 -3.73 -0.18 -12.96
C ASN A 138 -2.38 -0.22 -13.71
N LEU A 139 -1.75 -1.39 -13.79
CA LEU A 139 -0.40 -1.49 -14.36
C LEU A 139 -0.43 -1.26 -15.87
N ASN A 140 -1.45 -1.78 -16.57
CA ASN A 140 -1.64 -1.54 -18.00
C ASN A 140 -1.67 -0.04 -18.31
N LYS A 141 -2.49 0.74 -17.59
CA LYS A 141 -2.59 2.18 -17.86
C LYS A 141 -1.28 2.93 -17.57
N ILE A 142 -0.60 2.57 -16.49
CA ILE A 142 0.71 3.18 -16.18
C ILE A 142 1.73 2.82 -17.26
N GLN A 143 1.74 1.58 -17.71
CA GLN A 143 2.65 1.11 -18.75
C GLN A 143 2.36 1.81 -20.09
N GLU A 144 1.10 1.90 -20.51
CA GLU A 144 0.68 2.66 -21.69
C GLU A 144 1.15 4.12 -21.62
N ASP A 145 0.85 4.82 -20.53
CA ASP A 145 1.21 6.24 -20.39
C ASP A 145 2.73 6.45 -20.28
N LEU A 146 3.47 5.51 -19.70
CA LEU A 146 4.94 5.56 -19.69
C LEU A 146 5.52 5.33 -21.09
N LEU A 147 4.96 4.39 -21.86
CA LEU A 147 5.37 4.13 -23.24
C LEU A 147 5.14 5.36 -24.13
N ASP A 148 4.02 6.08 -23.95
CA ASP A 148 3.76 7.35 -24.63
C ASP A 148 4.81 8.43 -24.30
N LEU A 149 5.45 8.34 -23.13
CA LEU A 149 6.55 9.20 -22.71
C LEU A 149 7.94 8.66 -23.10
N GLY A 150 8.01 7.53 -23.81
CA GLY A 150 9.27 6.85 -24.16
C GLY A 150 9.98 6.21 -22.97
N GLN A 151 9.23 5.80 -21.96
CA GLN A 151 9.71 5.21 -20.71
C GLN A 151 9.07 3.84 -20.45
N SER A 152 9.60 3.10 -19.48
CA SER A 152 9.08 1.79 -19.08
C SER A 152 8.68 1.78 -17.61
N LEU A 153 7.76 0.87 -17.26
CA LEU A 153 7.46 0.59 -15.86
C LEU A 153 8.76 0.12 -15.16
N PRO A 154 9.07 0.63 -13.98
CA PRO A 154 10.33 0.30 -13.34
C PRO A 154 10.24 -0.99 -12.52
N ASP A 155 11.32 -1.78 -12.53
CA ASP A 155 11.42 -3.11 -11.92
C ASP A 155 11.14 -3.13 -10.40
#